data_AF-A0A1I8AM59-F1
#
_entry.id   AF-A0A1I8AM59-F1
#
_cell.length_a   1.000
_cell.length_b   1.000
_cell.length_c   1.000
_cell.angle_alpha   90.00
_cell.angle_beta   90.00
_cell.angle_gamma   90.00
#
_symmetry.space_group_name_H-M   'P 1'
#
loop_
_entity.id
_entity.type
_entity.pdbx_description
1 polymer ?
#
loop_
_entity_poly.entity_id
_entity_poly.type
_entity_poly.pdbx_seq_one_letter_code
_entity_poly.pdbx_strand_id
1 'polypeptide(L)'
;MVCYCPGEREIMIVAVLFCSAYGTALFLFALLAVLSIRALRKCALLMNKKTLSLQKEILRNLIIIIGNSLILGGVPFATVVLYFLYHINAPLQRIVTSCATLFTLNFRTVYAVLILFLFKTYRKAVLVLLRRSLAVTTMYNPNSAISPALNV
;
A
#
# COMPACT_ATOMS: atom_id res chain seq x y z
N MET A 1 34.27 -5.58 -32.03
CA MET A 1 34.48 -6.06 -30.64
C MET A 1 33.51 -5.31 -29.75
N VAL A 2 32.47 -5.98 -29.26
CA VAL A 2 31.57 -5.42 -28.24
C VAL A 2 32.28 -5.62 -26.91
N CYS A 3 32.81 -4.55 -26.33
CA CYS A 3 33.36 -4.58 -24.98
C CYS A 3 32.21 -4.89 -24.02
N TYR A 4 32.17 -6.13 -23.54
CA TYR A 4 31.14 -6.69 -22.69
C TYR A 4 31.52 -6.41 -21.23
N CYS A 5 30.87 -5.46 -20.58
CA CYS A 5 31.13 -5.13 -19.18
C CYS A 5 30.44 -6.15 -18.25
N PRO A 6 31.14 -6.76 -17.27
CA PRO A 6 30.62 -7.86 -16.46
C PRO A 6 29.42 -7.52 -15.56
N GLY A 7 29.08 -6.24 -15.36
CA GLY A 7 27.91 -5.82 -14.56
C GLY A 7 26.57 -5.78 -15.31
N GLU A 8 26.57 -5.72 -16.65
CA GLU A 8 25.33 -5.59 -17.43
C GLU A 8 24.47 -6.86 -17.40
N ARG A 9 25.13 -8.03 -17.31
CA ARG A 9 24.45 -9.33 -17.34
C ARG A 9 23.63 -9.57 -16.07
N GLU A 10 24.15 -9.18 -14.91
CA GLU A 10 23.46 -9.35 -13.63
C GLU A 10 22.22 -8.46 -13.55
N ILE A 11 22.34 -7.20 -13.95
CA ILE A 11 21.22 -6.24 -13.98
C ILE A 11 20.14 -6.72 -14.94
N MET A 12 20.51 -7.22 -16.11
CA MET A 12 19.56 -7.76 -17.08
C MET A 12 18.84 -9.00 -16.54
N ILE A 13 19.54 -9.94 -15.89
CA ILE A 13 18.93 -11.11 -15.26
C ILE A 13 17.94 -10.70 -14.17
N VAL A 14 18.34 -9.77 -13.29
CA VAL A 14 17.46 -9.25 -12.22
C VAL A 14 16.23 -8.55 -12.82
N ALA A 15 16.41 -7.76 -13.87
CA ALA A 15 15.32 -7.08 -14.55
C ALA A 15 14.32 -8.06 -15.19
N VAL A 16 14.81 -9.09 -15.89
CA VAL A 16 13.97 -10.12 -16.51
C VAL A 16 13.21 -10.92 -15.45
N LEU A 17 13.89 -11.35 -14.38
CA LEU A 17 13.26 -12.05 -13.26
C LEU A 17 12.21 -11.19 -12.58
N PHE A 18 12.51 -9.91 -12.34
CA PHE A 18 11.55 -8.99 -11.72
C PHE A 18 10.35 -8.73 -12.63
N CYS A 19 10.55 -8.39 -13.90
CA CYS A 19 9.48 -8.14 -14.86
C CYS A 19 8.58 -9.37 -15.05
N SER A 20 9.18 -10.56 -15.16
CA SER A 20 8.42 -11.81 -15.26
C SER A 20 7.63 -12.09 -13.99
N ALA A 21 8.26 -12.05 -12.80
CA ALA A 21 7.59 -12.28 -11.53
C ALA A 21 6.47 -11.27 -11.25
N TYR A 22 6.75 -9.98 -11.46
CA TYR A 22 5.77 -8.90 -11.26
C TYR A 22 4.63 -8.99 -12.27
N GLY A 23 4.93 -9.26 -13.54
CA GLY A 23 3.93 -9.48 -14.59
C GLY A 23 3.03 -10.68 -14.28
N THR A 24 3.62 -11.80 -13.85
CA THR A 24 2.86 -12.98 -13.42
C THR A 24 2.01 -12.67 -12.19
N ALA A 25 2.53 -11.96 -11.20
CA ALA A 25 1.77 -11.57 -10.02
C ALA A 25 0.57 -10.67 -10.38
N LEU A 26 0.75 -9.69 -11.26
CA LEU A 26 -0.32 -8.83 -11.77
C LEU A 26 -1.38 -9.64 -12.53
N PHE A 27 -0.94 -10.55 -13.38
CA PHE A 27 -1.84 -11.41 -14.15
C PHE A 27 -2.68 -12.31 -13.24
N LEU A 28 -2.04 -12.99 -12.28
CA LEU A 28 -2.72 -13.82 -11.28
C LEU A 28 -3.68 -13.00 -10.43
N PHE A 29 -3.28 -11.80 -10.01
CA PHE A 29 -4.15 -10.89 -9.25
C PHE A 29 -5.40 -10.51 -10.06
N ALA A 30 -5.24 -10.12 -11.32
CA ALA A 30 -6.36 -9.79 -12.19
C ALA A 30 -7.30 -10.98 -12.38
N LEU A 31 -6.74 -12.17 -12.64
CA LEU A 31 -7.52 -13.40 -12.76
C LEU A 31 -8.29 -13.73 -11.48
N LEU A 32 -7.63 -13.69 -10.32
CA LEU A 32 -8.25 -13.96 -9.03
C LEU A 32 -9.32 -12.94 -8.69
N ALA A 33 -9.10 -11.65 -8.96
CA ALA A 33 -10.09 -10.59 -8.75
C ALA A 33 -11.33 -10.81 -9.64
N VAL A 34 -11.15 -11.14 -10.91
CA VAL A 34 -12.26 -11.46 -11.82
C VAL A 34 -12.98 -12.73 -11.37
N LEU A 35 -12.24 -13.78 -11.03
CA LEU A 35 -12.80 -15.06 -10.61
C LEU A 35 -13.60 -14.91 -9.30
N SER A 36 -13.08 -14.18 -8.33
CA SER A 36 -13.77 -13.94 -7.06
C SER A 36 -15.04 -13.09 -7.24
N ILE A 37 -15.04 -12.09 -8.12
CA ILE A 37 -16.26 -11.36 -8.49
C ILE A 37 -17.28 -12.30 -9.17
N ARG A 38 -16.83 -13.15 -10.11
CA ARG A 38 -17.70 -14.09 -10.82
C ARG A 38 -18.28 -15.15 -9.86
N ALA A 39 -17.46 -15.71 -8.99
CA ALA A 39 -17.87 -16.67 -7.98
C ALA A 39 -18.89 -16.06 -7.02
N LEU A 40 -18.64 -14.83 -6.55
CA LEU A 40 -19.57 -14.10 -5.69
C LEU A 40 -20.92 -13.85 -6.38
N ARG A 41 -20.93 -13.53 -7.69
CA ARG A 41 -22.17 -13.38 -8.47
C ARG A 41 -22.94 -14.68 -8.60
N LYS A 42 -22.26 -15.82 -8.79
CA LYS A 42 -22.91 -17.13 -8.84
C LYS A 42 -23.54 -17.50 -7.49
N CYS A 43 -22.82 -17.28 -6.40
CA CYS A 43 -23.33 -17.54 -5.05
C CYS A 43 -24.39 -16.54 -4.57
N ALA A 44 -24.48 -15.36 -5.20
CA ALA A 44 -25.45 -14.33 -4.84
C ALA A 44 -26.92 -14.80 -4.91
N LEU A 45 -27.22 -15.79 -5.76
CA LEU A 45 -28.56 -16.35 -5.92
C LEU A 45 -28.98 -17.26 -4.74
N LEU A 46 -28.01 -17.87 -4.06
CA LEU A 46 -28.26 -18.84 -2.97
C LEU A 46 -28.05 -18.22 -1.58
N MET A 47 -27.41 -17.07 -1.50
CA MET A 47 -26.88 -16.52 -0.26
C MET A 47 -27.72 -15.37 0.28
N ASN A 48 -27.83 -15.30 1.61
CA ASN A 48 -28.58 -14.23 2.28
C ASN A 48 -27.98 -12.85 1.95
N LYS A 49 -28.86 -11.85 1.71
CA LYS A 49 -28.50 -10.49 1.29
C LYS A 49 -27.48 -9.81 2.24
N LYS A 50 -27.58 -10.08 3.55
CA LYS A 50 -26.64 -9.55 4.57
C LYS A 50 -25.22 -10.10 4.41
N THR A 51 -25.07 -11.38 4.13
CA THR A 51 -23.76 -12.02 3.99
C THR A 51 -23.13 -11.65 2.65
N LEU A 52 -23.94 -11.52 1.60
CA LEU A 52 -23.50 -11.10 0.27
C LEU A 52 -22.92 -9.67 0.28
N SER A 53 -23.57 -8.74 0.98
CA SER A 53 -23.07 -7.37 1.08
C SER A 53 -21.76 -7.29 1.86
N LEU A 54 -21.61 -8.05 2.95
CA LEU A 54 -20.36 -8.17 3.70
C LEU A 54 -19.22 -8.73 2.84
N GLN A 55 -19.43 -9.83 2.12
CA GLN A 55 -18.41 -10.40 1.26
C GLN A 55 -18.00 -9.45 0.12
N LYS A 56 -18.95 -8.72 -0.46
CA LYS A 56 -18.66 -7.71 -1.49
C LYS A 56 -17.83 -6.55 -0.95
N GLU A 57 -18.10 -6.10 0.28
CA GLU A 57 -17.31 -5.05 0.94
C GLU A 57 -15.89 -5.54 1.23
N ILE A 58 -15.73 -6.75 1.80
CA ILE A 58 -14.42 -7.34 2.09
C ILE A 58 -13.61 -7.53 0.80
N LEU A 59 -14.23 -8.07 -0.26
CA LEU A 59 -13.56 -8.29 -1.53
C LEU A 59 -13.09 -6.97 -2.17
N ARG A 60 -13.94 -5.95 -2.19
CA ARG A 60 -13.58 -4.62 -2.69
C ARG A 60 -12.41 -4.04 -1.88
N ASN A 61 -12.45 -4.20 -0.57
CA ASN A 61 -11.39 -3.71 0.31
C ASN A 61 -10.05 -4.41 0.04
N LEU A 62 -10.09 -5.74 -0.12
CA LEU A 62 -8.90 -6.53 -0.42
C LEU A 62 -8.28 -6.15 -1.77
N ILE A 63 -9.11 -5.94 -2.81
CA ILE A 63 -8.64 -5.49 -4.13
C ILE A 63 -7.94 -4.13 -4.03
N ILE A 64 -8.48 -3.19 -3.25
CA ILE A 64 -7.86 -1.87 -3.03
C ILE A 64 -6.51 -2.02 -2.30
N ILE A 65 -6.42 -2.88 -1.29
CA ILE A 65 -5.19 -3.09 -0.52
C ILE A 65 -4.09 -3.69 -1.40
N ILE A 66 -4.41 -4.76 -2.14
CA ILE A 66 -3.43 -5.42 -3.02
C ILE A 66 -3.03 -4.49 -4.16
N GLY A 67 -3.99 -3.76 -4.77
CA GLY A 67 -3.70 -2.78 -5.81
C GLY A 67 -2.75 -1.67 -5.34
N ASN A 68 -3.00 -1.10 -4.15
CA ASN A 68 -2.08 -0.12 -3.55
C ASN A 68 -0.71 -0.72 -3.26
N SER A 69 -0.66 -1.97 -2.78
CA SER A 69 0.61 -2.67 -2.53
C SER A 69 1.43 -2.85 -3.80
N LEU A 70 0.78 -3.19 -4.91
CA LEU A 70 1.42 -3.36 -6.22
C LEU A 70 1.95 -2.02 -6.74
N ILE A 71 1.20 -0.94 -6.61
CA ILE A 71 1.63 0.39 -7.05
C ILE A 71 2.79 0.89 -6.19
N LEU A 72 2.63 0.90 -4.87
CA LEU A 72 3.62 1.45 -3.94
C LEU A 72 4.92 0.64 -3.90
N GLY A 73 4.85 -0.69 -4.08
CA GLY A 73 6.04 -1.54 -4.14
C GLY A 73 6.63 -1.64 -5.54
N GLY A 74 5.77 -1.77 -6.56
CA GLY A 74 6.18 -2.02 -7.94
C GLY A 74 6.74 -0.80 -8.65
N VAL A 75 6.14 0.38 -8.47
CA VAL A 75 6.59 1.62 -9.14
C VAL A 75 8.02 2.02 -8.74
N PRO A 76 8.37 2.21 -7.45
CA PRO A 76 9.72 2.63 -7.09
C PRO A 76 10.77 1.59 -7.50
N PHE A 77 10.43 0.30 -7.44
CA PHE A 77 11.35 -0.75 -7.87
C PHE A 77 11.54 -0.76 -9.39
N ALA A 78 10.45 -0.64 -10.17
CA ALA A 78 10.51 -0.52 -11.62
C ALA A 78 11.32 0.71 -12.06
N THR A 79 11.16 1.86 -11.38
CA THR A 79 11.95 3.06 -11.67
C THR A 79 13.44 2.84 -11.42
N VAL A 80 13.82 2.11 -10.36
CA VAL A 80 15.22 1.75 -10.10
C VAL A 80 15.76 0.87 -11.21
N VAL A 81 15.07 -0.24 -11.52
CA VAL A 81 15.52 -1.20 -12.54
C VAL A 81 15.67 -0.53 -13.91
N LEU A 82 14.68 0.27 -14.34
CA LEU A 82 14.76 1.00 -15.60
C LEU A 82 15.92 2.01 -15.59
N TYR A 83 16.11 2.75 -14.49
CA TYR A 83 17.19 3.72 -14.39
C TYR A 83 18.57 3.06 -14.52
N PHE A 84 18.78 1.89 -13.88
CA PHE A 84 20.03 1.14 -13.99
C PHE A 84 20.26 0.56 -15.39
N LEU A 85 19.21 0.16 -16.11
CA LEU A 85 19.33 -0.34 -17.49
C LEU A 85 19.69 0.77 -18.49
N TYR A 86 19.15 1.99 -18.32
CA TYR A 86 19.41 3.10 -19.23
C TYR A 86 20.67 3.90 -18.88
N HIS A 87 21.09 3.94 -17.61
CA HIS A 87 22.21 4.76 -17.13
C HIS A 87 23.20 3.97 -16.24
N ILE A 88 23.93 3.05 -16.86
CA ILE A 88 24.89 2.14 -16.20
C ILE A 88 26.05 2.87 -15.51
N ASN A 89 26.45 4.05 -15.99
CA ASN A 89 27.63 4.78 -15.49
C ASN A 89 27.30 6.11 -14.77
N ALA A 90 26.05 6.34 -14.38
CA ALA A 90 25.69 7.62 -13.76
C ALA A 90 26.00 7.64 -12.25
N PRO A 91 26.67 8.70 -11.72
CA PRO A 91 26.93 8.84 -10.28
C PRO A 91 25.65 9.01 -9.44
N LEU A 92 24.50 9.24 -10.09
CA LEU A 92 23.19 9.43 -9.46
C LEU A 92 22.55 8.12 -8.93
N GLN A 93 23.11 6.95 -9.24
CA GLN A 93 22.56 5.65 -8.82
C GLN A 93 22.34 5.53 -7.31
N ARG A 94 23.23 6.10 -6.50
CA ARG A 94 23.09 6.10 -5.02
C ARG A 94 21.91 6.93 -4.53
N ILE A 95 21.58 8.02 -5.22
CA ILE A 95 20.46 8.89 -4.87
C ILE A 95 19.14 8.19 -5.22
N VAL A 96 19.06 7.57 -6.41
CA VAL A 96 17.85 6.85 -6.84
C VAL A 96 17.57 5.64 -5.94
N THR A 97 18.59 4.86 -5.60
CA THR A 97 18.45 3.69 -4.70
C THR A 97 18.07 4.10 -3.27
N SER A 98 18.67 5.15 -2.72
CA SER A 98 18.32 5.64 -1.38
C SER A 98 16.88 6.17 -1.33
N CYS A 99 16.45 6.94 -2.32
CA CYS A 99 15.06 7.38 -2.45
C CYS A 99 14.08 6.21 -2.53
N ALA A 100 14.36 5.20 -3.37
CA ALA A 100 13.51 4.01 -3.49
C ALA A 100 13.43 3.23 -2.17
N THR A 101 14.56 3.06 -1.48
CA THR A 101 14.62 2.37 -0.17
C THR A 101 13.80 3.10 0.89
N LEU A 102 13.86 4.44 0.92
CA LEU A 102 13.04 5.26 1.82
C LEU A 102 11.53 5.06 1.54
N PHE A 103 11.12 5.01 0.28
CA PHE A 103 9.74 4.70 -0.08
C PHE A 103 9.31 3.31 0.39
N THR A 104 10.16 2.30 0.20
CA THR A 104 9.86 0.92 0.65
C THR A 104 9.80 0.80 2.17
N LEU A 105 10.65 1.52 2.91
CA LEU A 105 10.62 1.52 4.37
C LEU A 105 9.31 2.13 4.92
N ASN A 106 8.82 3.19 4.28
CA ASN A 106 7.56 3.83 4.64
C ASN A 106 6.32 3.07 4.11
N PHE A 107 6.50 2.04 3.28
CA PHE A 107 5.37 1.27 2.76
C PHE A 107 4.54 0.62 3.87
N ARG A 108 5.19 0.14 4.94
CA ARG A 108 4.51 -0.55 6.04
C ARG A 108 3.56 0.38 6.81
N THR A 109 3.97 1.63 7.04
CA THR A 109 3.15 2.61 7.76
C THR A 109 1.95 3.04 6.91
N VAL A 110 2.16 3.30 5.61
CA VAL A 110 1.07 3.59 4.66
C VAL A 110 0.08 2.42 4.61
N TYR A 111 0.57 1.19 4.55
CA TYR A 111 -0.26 -0.01 4.53
C TYR A 111 -1.09 -0.17 5.82
N ALA A 112 -0.49 0.10 6.99
CA ALA A 112 -1.19 0.08 8.26
C ALA A 112 -2.32 1.12 8.31
N VAL A 113 -2.07 2.36 7.88
CA VAL A 113 -3.09 3.42 7.81
C VAL A 113 -4.20 3.04 6.83
N LEU A 114 -3.85 2.48 5.68
CA LEU A 114 -4.80 2.04 4.66
C LEU A 114 -5.75 0.97 5.19
N ILE A 115 -5.25 -0.03 5.93
CA ILE A 115 -6.07 -1.06 6.58
C ILE A 115 -7.03 -0.43 7.59
N LEU A 116 -6.53 0.44 8.46
CA LEU A 116 -7.35 1.11 9.47
C LEU A 116 -8.49 1.92 8.83
N PHE A 117 -8.25 2.54 7.67
CA PHE A 117 -9.25 3.32 6.94
C PHE A 117 -10.27 2.44 6.20
N LEU A 118 -9.84 1.33 5.59
CA LEU A 118 -10.72 0.52 4.77
C LEU A 118 -11.72 -0.32 5.58
N PHE A 119 -11.29 -0.88 6.70
CA PHE A 119 -12.17 -1.73 7.49
C PHE A 119 -13.07 -0.90 8.43
N LYS A 120 -14.37 -0.95 8.18
CA LYS A 120 -15.39 -0.23 8.97
C LYS A 120 -15.31 -0.55 10.48
N THR A 121 -15.00 -1.80 10.83
CA THR A 121 -14.81 -2.23 12.22
C THR A 121 -13.61 -1.54 12.87
N TYR A 122 -12.49 -1.44 12.14
CA TYR A 122 -11.28 -0.77 12.61
C TYR A 122 -11.50 0.74 12.75
N ARG A 123 -12.15 1.41 11.79
CA ARG A 123 -12.49 2.83 11.91
C ARG A 123 -13.30 3.14 13.17
N LYS A 124 -14.28 2.29 13.50
CA LYS A 124 -15.08 2.44 14.72
C LYS A 124 -14.21 2.30 15.98
N ALA A 125 -13.35 1.30 16.04
CA ALA A 125 -12.44 1.10 17.16
C ALA A 125 -11.48 2.29 17.34
N VAL A 126 -10.90 2.79 16.25
CA VAL A 126 -10.01 3.97 16.26
C VAL A 126 -10.75 5.21 16.75
N LEU A 127 -11.98 5.46 16.29
CA LEU A 127 -12.78 6.61 16.77
C LEU A 127 -13.12 6.51 18.26
N VAL A 128 -13.40 5.31 18.77
CA VAL A 128 -13.63 5.11 20.21
C VAL A 128 -12.35 5.37 21.01
N LEU A 129 -11.21 4.86 20.55
CA LEU A 129 -9.90 5.12 21.15
C LEU A 129 -9.56 6.61 21.12
N LEU A 130 -9.78 7.29 20.00
CA LEU A 130 -9.54 8.73 19.86
C LEU A 130 -10.43 9.56 20.78
N ARG A 131 -11.71 9.22 20.89
CA ARG A 131 -12.62 9.90 21.82
C ARG A 131 -12.20 9.72 23.26
N ARG A 132 -11.76 8.51 23.63
CA ARG A 132 -11.24 8.22 24.98
C ARG A 132 -9.94 8.97 25.25
N SER A 133 -9.00 8.99 24.31
CA SER A 133 -7.74 9.71 24.50
C SER A 133 -7.96 11.22 24.60
N LEU A 134 -8.81 11.81 23.76
CA LEU A 134 -9.18 13.22 23.85
C LEU A 134 -9.86 13.55 25.17
N ALA A 135 -10.78 12.70 25.65
CA ALA A 135 -11.44 12.87 26.94
C ALA A 135 -10.46 12.80 28.13
N VAL A 136 -9.46 11.92 28.06
CA VAL A 136 -8.39 11.82 29.06
C VAL A 136 -7.47 13.04 29.03
N THR A 137 -7.11 13.53 27.84
CA THR A 137 -6.30 14.76 27.71
C THR A 137 -7.04 15.99 28.25
N THR A 138 -8.35 16.10 28.06
CA THR A 138 -9.17 17.17 28.68
C THR A 138 -9.27 17.05 30.21
N MET A 139 -9.18 15.84 30.77
CA MET A 139 -9.15 15.64 32.23
C MET A 139 -7.77 15.99 32.82
N TYR A 140 -6.69 15.85 32.05
CA TYR A 140 -5.31 16.09 32.52
C TYR A 140 -4.83 17.54 32.31
N ASN A 141 -5.54 18.36 31.53
CA ASN A 141 -5.25 19.79 31.36
C ASN A 141 -6.48 20.66 31.72
N PRO A 142 -6.72 20.94 33.02
CA PRO A 142 -7.79 21.84 33.45
C PRO A 142 -7.53 23.33 33.08
N ASN A 143 -6.33 23.67 32.59
CA ASN A 143 -5.92 25.07 32.39
C ASN A 143 -6.19 25.63 31.00
N SER A 144 -6.65 24.83 30.03
CA SER A 144 -7.03 25.35 28.70
C SER A 144 -8.47 25.87 28.60
N ALA A 145 -9.26 25.75 29.67
CA ALA A 145 -10.62 26.30 29.75
C ALA A 145 -10.68 27.68 30.44
N ILE A 146 -9.55 28.20 30.94
CA ILE A 146 -9.48 29.47 31.68
C ILE A 146 -8.52 30.44 30.97
N SER A 147 -8.83 30.83 29.73
CA SER A 147 -8.27 32.02 29.08
C SER A 147 -9.06 32.27 27.79
N PRO A 148 -10.18 33.02 27.88
CA PRO A 148 -10.09 34.46 27.92
C PRO A 148 -11.20 35.07 28.81
N ALA A 149 -10.94 35.19 30.10
CA ALA A 149 -11.75 36.05 31.00
C ALA A 149 -10.86 37.02 31.81
N LEU A 150 -9.60 37.18 31.40
CA LEU A 150 -8.65 38.09 32.03
C LEU A 150 -7.88 38.86 30.97
N ASN A 151 -8.55 39.84 30.37
CA ASN A 151 -7.90 41.04 29.86
C ASN A 151 -8.92 42.18 29.98
N VAL A 152 -8.70 42.95 31.05
CA VAL A 152 -8.91 44.40 31.25
C VAL A 152 -10.11 45.03 30.56
#